data_AF-A0A833G2Q7-F1
#
_entry.id   AF-A0A833G2Q7-F1
#
_cell.length_a   1.000
_cell.length_b   1.000
_cell.length_c   1.000
_cell.angle_alpha   90.00
_cell.angle_beta   90.00
_cell.angle_gamma   90.00
#
_symmetry.space_group_name_H-M   'P 1'
#
loop_
_entity.id
_entity.type
_entity.pdbx_description
1 polymer ?
#
loop_
_entity_poly.entity_id
_entity_poly.type
_entity_poly.pdbx_seq_one_letter_code
_entity_poly.pdbx_strand_id
1 'polypeptide(L)'
;MTVLGTPLLGTTDLIDGSPFFNGWATYNATATAALNDPTKLVFDYTVIGGEEGTDFRITSIYADDGSIIRDSFGSELSLGWPGVSLTGVSGADTDLQINGPHVFVGSTFGSYDGTPFVRAVNTGGIVKFYVSTVEGFSNKAVTVTGTPELTLNDGGVATYDAASSTPSSGNLTFVYTVGAGEHTGNLAITGVVANGASVQLVSDGRAVDLSTANGQYNYQINTPLITTIDAVAAGGNVPAGETIQLIVTMNEDVTVAGGTPTLTLNDGAVATFDVAATSDLADPKKLVFSYTVGDADYTTDLQITAFDADGATITDSAGNAADLSLADVTGVDTDLHVGAPWVMSMASSPGPGQLQAGDVVTFTVTMSEAVTVAGGTPVLELSDNAVAEFDAAATAALSDPARLVFRYTVQAGDVAADLQVVGFDTNGATITDSDGRDAYLSVFTVPGT
;
A
#
# COMPACT_ATOMS: atom_id res chain seq x y z
N MET A 1 -11.21 -43.19 -1.36
CA MET A 1 -12.62 -42.77 -1.31
C MET A 1 -13.44 -43.54 -2.35
N THR A 2 -14.77 -43.66 -2.19
CA THR A 2 -15.67 -44.24 -3.20
C THR A 2 -16.82 -43.29 -3.46
N VAL A 3 -17.02 -42.92 -4.74
CA VAL A 3 -18.15 -42.09 -5.17
C VAL A 3 -19.26 -43.01 -5.68
N LEU A 4 -20.47 -42.83 -5.16
CA LEU A 4 -21.67 -43.56 -5.62
C LEU A 4 -22.62 -42.55 -6.27
N GLY A 5 -22.73 -42.58 -7.59
CA GLY A 5 -23.53 -41.65 -8.42
C GLY A 5 -22.74 -41.10 -9.62
N THR A 6 -23.42 -40.34 -10.50
CA THR A 6 -22.78 -39.61 -11.62
C THR A 6 -22.71 -38.12 -11.26
N PRO A 7 -21.55 -37.58 -10.85
CA PRO A 7 -21.40 -36.16 -10.55
C PRO A 7 -21.44 -35.31 -11.84
N LEU A 8 -21.99 -34.10 -11.74
CA LEU A 8 -22.06 -33.13 -12.84
C LEU A 8 -21.14 -31.94 -12.55
N LEU A 9 -20.21 -31.64 -13.45
CA LEU A 9 -19.36 -30.46 -13.32
C LEU A 9 -20.05 -29.26 -13.98
N GLY A 10 -20.08 -28.12 -13.27
CA GLY A 10 -20.50 -26.83 -13.81
C GLY A 10 -19.30 -25.90 -13.92
N THR A 11 -19.15 -25.24 -15.06
CA THR A 11 -18.11 -24.21 -15.24
C THR A 11 -18.74 -22.87 -15.56
N THR A 12 -18.04 -21.79 -15.19
CA THR A 12 -18.29 -20.44 -15.70
C THR A 12 -17.02 -19.98 -16.41
N ASP A 13 -17.11 -19.82 -17.73
CA ASP A 13 -15.98 -19.44 -18.57
C ASP A 13 -15.66 -17.95 -18.39
N LEU A 14 -14.44 -17.61 -17.99
CA LEU A 14 -13.98 -16.22 -17.93
C LEU A 14 -12.47 -16.14 -18.11
N ILE A 15 -12.00 -16.11 -19.36
CA ILE A 15 -10.87 -15.25 -19.76
C ILE A 15 -11.11 -14.71 -21.18
N ASP A 16 -11.65 -13.49 -21.27
CA ASP A 16 -11.02 -12.35 -21.97
C ASP A 16 -11.93 -11.11 -21.90
N GLY A 17 -11.62 -10.20 -20.96
CA GLY A 17 -11.73 -8.74 -21.13
C GLY A 17 -13.02 -8.07 -21.60
N SER A 18 -14.13 -8.77 -21.82
CA SER A 18 -15.36 -8.20 -22.40
C SER A 18 -16.60 -8.57 -21.59
N PRO A 19 -17.55 -7.64 -21.40
CA PRO A 19 -18.83 -7.94 -20.76
C PRO A 19 -19.69 -8.68 -21.79
N PHE A 20 -20.47 -9.66 -21.35
CA PHE A 20 -21.43 -10.47 -22.15
C PHE A 20 -20.86 -11.74 -22.82
N PHE A 21 -20.72 -12.83 -22.06
CA PHE A 21 -21.29 -14.16 -22.41
C PHE A 21 -21.14 -15.10 -21.20
N ASN A 22 -22.25 -15.36 -20.50
CA ASN A 22 -22.31 -16.33 -19.40
C ASN A 22 -23.03 -17.59 -19.90
N GLY A 23 -22.31 -18.49 -20.57
CA GLY A 23 -22.82 -19.82 -20.91
C GLY A 23 -22.39 -20.83 -19.84
N TRP A 24 -23.34 -21.52 -19.22
CA TRP A 24 -23.06 -22.64 -18.32
C TRP A 24 -22.95 -23.90 -19.18
N ALA A 25 -21.79 -24.53 -19.24
CA ALA A 25 -21.66 -25.84 -19.86
C ALA A 25 -21.69 -26.91 -18.75
N THR A 26 -22.59 -27.88 -18.87
CA THR A 26 -22.70 -29.01 -17.94
C THR A 26 -22.02 -30.22 -18.56
N TYR A 27 -21.01 -30.75 -17.89
CA TYR A 27 -20.26 -31.91 -18.38
C TYR A 27 -20.55 -33.14 -17.52
N ASN A 28 -20.79 -34.29 -18.17
CA ASN A 28 -20.81 -35.57 -17.47
C ASN A 28 -19.38 -35.92 -17.07
N ALA A 29 -19.12 -36.01 -15.77
CA ALA A 29 -17.83 -36.40 -15.24
C ALA A 29 -17.92 -37.74 -14.52
N THR A 30 -16.89 -38.57 -14.69
CA THR A 30 -16.74 -39.78 -13.88
C THR A 30 -15.67 -39.52 -12.84
N ALA A 31 -16.04 -39.54 -11.57
CA ALA A 31 -15.10 -39.32 -10.47
C ALA A 31 -14.50 -40.66 -10.03
N THR A 32 -13.18 -40.78 -10.08
CA THR A 32 -12.45 -41.92 -9.49
C THR A 32 -11.44 -41.42 -8.47
N ALA A 33 -11.15 -42.25 -7.47
CA ALA A 33 -10.06 -41.93 -6.54
C ALA A 33 -8.75 -41.92 -7.34
N ALA A 34 -7.90 -40.91 -7.11
CA ALA A 34 -6.63 -40.81 -7.81
C ALA A 34 -5.82 -42.09 -7.57
N LEU A 35 -5.34 -42.71 -8.64
CA LEU A 35 -4.73 -44.05 -8.58
C LEU A 35 -3.55 -44.12 -7.60
N ASN A 36 -2.89 -42.98 -7.37
CA ASN A 36 -1.68 -42.84 -6.57
C ASN A 36 -1.90 -42.05 -5.25
N ASP A 37 -3.09 -41.48 -5.06
CA ASP A 37 -3.45 -40.76 -3.84
C ASP A 37 -4.95 -40.94 -3.51
N PRO A 38 -5.29 -41.87 -2.59
CA PRO A 38 -6.69 -42.19 -2.28
C PRO A 38 -7.44 -41.08 -1.54
N THR A 39 -6.76 -39.97 -1.21
CA THR A 39 -7.29 -38.74 -0.60
C THR A 39 -7.66 -37.68 -1.65
N LYS A 40 -7.39 -37.94 -2.94
CA LYS A 40 -7.76 -37.06 -4.05
C LYS A 40 -8.84 -37.70 -4.92
N LEU A 41 -9.79 -36.88 -5.37
CA LEU A 41 -10.73 -37.27 -6.41
C LEU A 41 -10.30 -36.66 -7.74
N VAL A 42 -10.13 -37.51 -8.74
CA VAL A 42 -9.87 -37.11 -10.12
C VAL A 42 -11.17 -37.21 -10.90
N PHE A 43 -11.48 -36.15 -11.63
CA PHE A 43 -12.67 -36.07 -12.47
C PHE A 43 -12.25 -36.07 -13.93
N ASP A 44 -12.51 -37.18 -14.62
CA ASP A 44 -12.33 -37.24 -16.06
C ASP A 44 -13.57 -36.66 -16.76
N TYR A 45 -13.36 -35.73 -17.69
CA TYR A 45 -14.41 -35.12 -18.50
C TYR A 45 -14.09 -35.25 -20.00
N THR A 46 -15.12 -35.27 -20.85
CA THR A 46 -14.96 -35.27 -22.31
C THR A 46 -15.58 -33.99 -22.87
N VAL A 47 -14.77 -33.17 -23.55
CA VAL A 47 -15.25 -31.98 -24.26
C VAL A 47 -16.01 -32.43 -25.51
N ILE A 48 -17.28 -32.08 -25.63
CA ILE A 48 -18.11 -32.44 -26.79
C ILE A 48 -18.10 -31.29 -27.79
N GLY A 49 -17.20 -31.38 -28.78
CA GLY A 49 -17.10 -30.61 -30.03
C GLY A 49 -17.67 -29.18 -30.09
N GLY A 50 -16.77 -28.19 -30.15
CA GLY A 50 -17.11 -26.79 -30.47
C GLY A 50 -16.29 -25.73 -29.72
N GLU A 51 -15.55 -26.13 -28.68
CA GLU A 51 -14.78 -25.20 -27.84
C GLU A 51 -13.27 -25.43 -28.03
N GLU A 52 -12.54 -24.37 -28.39
CA GLU A 52 -11.08 -24.35 -28.50
C GLU A 52 -10.49 -23.44 -27.40
N GLY A 53 -10.43 -23.98 -26.18
CA GLY A 53 -9.75 -23.34 -25.04
C GLY A 53 -8.88 -24.36 -24.32
N THR A 54 -7.63 -24.01 -24.02
CA THR A 54 -6.64 -24.91 -23.38
C THR A 54 -6.67 -24.87 -21.85
N ASP A 55 -7.54 -24.06 -21.24
CA ASP A 55 -7.54 -23.82 -19.79
C ASP A 55 -8.98 -23.72 -19.27
N PHE A 56 -9.49 -24.79 -18.67
CA PHE A 56 -10.81 -24.80 -18.02
C PHE A 56 -10.66 -24.49 -16.54
N ARG A 57 -11.40 -23.50 -16.03
CA ARG A 57 -11.52 -23.25 -14.58
C ARG A 57 -12.83 -23.86 -14.05
N ILE A 58 -12.70 -24.80 -13.14
CA ILE A 58 -13.83 -25.36 -12.39
C ILE A 58 -14.15 -24.41 -11.24
N THR A 59 -15.30 -23.74 -11.31
CA THR A 59 -15.74 -22.78 -10.28
C THR A 59 -16.73 -23.38 -9.29
N SER A 60 -17.40 -24.48 -9.67
CA SER A 60 -18.28 -25.23 -8.79
C SER A 60 -18.41 -26.69 -9.23
N ILE A 61 -18.69 -27.58 -8.26
CA ILE A 61 -18.97 -29.00 -8.50
C ILE A 61 -20.36 -29.27 -7.92
N TYR A 62 -21.25 -29.83 -8.75
CA TYR A 62 -22.57 -30.26 -8.31
C TYR A 62 -22.65 -31.79 -8.41
N ALA A 63 -23.57 -32.38 -7.66
CA ALA A 63 -23.89 -33.78 -7.83
C ALA A 63 -25.40 -33.95 -7.84
N ASP A 64 -25.88 -34.91 -8.63
CA ASP A 64 -27.30 -35.20 -8.74
C ASP A 64 -27.84 -35.68 -7.38
N ASP A 65 -29.13 -35.40 -7.13
CA ASP A 65 -29.80 -35.73 -5.87
C ASP A 65 -29.61 -37.22 -5.53
N GLY A 66 -28.92 -37.49 -4.42
CA GLY A 66 -28.55 -38.83 -3.96
C GLY A 66 -27.08 -39.23 -4.13
N SER A 67 -26.22 -38.37 -4.68
CA SER A 67 -24.78 -38.65 -4.78
C SER A 67 -24.06 -38.50 -3.43
N ILE A 68 -23.32 -39.54 -3.03
CA ILE A 68 -22.60 -39.59 -1.74
C ILE A 68 -21.13 -39.90 -1.98
N ILE A 69 -20.25 -39.13 -1.32
CA ILE A 69 -18.82 -39.42 -1.25
C ILE A 69 -18.53 -40.13 0.08
N ARG A 70 -17.94 -41.32 0.00
CA ARG A 70 -17.49 -42.08 1.18
C ARG A 70 -15.98 -42.06 1.33
N ASP A 71 -15.50 -41.72 2.52
CA ASP A 71 -14.09 -41.88 2.87
C ASP A 71 -13.74 -43.35 3.16
N SER A 72 -12.45 -43.63 3.38
CA SER A 72 -11.94 -44.99 3.68
C SER A 72 -12.41 -45.54 5.04
N PHE A 73 -13.05 -44.71 5.87
CA PHE A 73 -13.59 -45.07 7.18
C PHE A 73 -15.12 -45.22 7.15
N GLY A 74 -15.75 -45.00 5.98
CA GLY A 74 -17.18 -45.17 5.76
C GLY A 74 -18.02 -43.95 6.11
N SER A 75 -17.41 -42.80 6.42
CA SER A 75 -18.13 -41.54 6.62
C SER A 75 -18.63 -40.98 5.29
N GLU A 76 -19.86 -40.46 5.30
CA GLU A 76 -20.59 -39.99 4.11
C GLU A 76 -20.66 -38.46 4.07
N LEU A 77 -20.27 -37.88 2.93
CA LEU A 77 -20.60 -36.51 2.55
C LEU A 77 -21.72 -36.55 1.50
N SER A 78 -22.89 -36.01 1.85
CA SER A 78 -24.04 -35.88 0.94
C SER A 78 -23.99 -34.52 0.25
N LEU A 79 -24.04 -34.52 -1.09
CA LEU A 79 -23.87 -33.32 -1.92
C LEU A 79 -25.22 -32.71 -2.39
N GLY A 80 -26.33 -33.03 -1.73
CA GLY A 80 -27.69 -32.62 -2.13
C GLY A 80 -27.95 -31.10 -2.09
N TRP A 81 -28.94 -30.65 -2.87
CA TRP A 81 -29.31 -29.24 -3.05
C TRP A 81 -30.04 -28.63 -1.83
N PRO A 82 -29.88 -27.33 -1.50
CA PRO A 82 -29.02 -26.33 -2.14
C PRO A 82 -27.57 -26.54 -1.71
N GLY A 83 -26.71 -26.87 -2.67
CA GLY A 83 -25.47 -27.62 -2.47
C GLY A 83 -24.43 -26.95 -1.58
N VAL A 84 -23.54 -27.79 -1.05
CA VAL A 84 -22.27 -27.38 -0.43
C VAL A 84 -21.39 -26.74 -1.52
N SER A 85 -21.05 -25.45 -1.34
CA SER A 85 -20.01 -24.80 -2.13
C SER A 85 -18.64 -25.22 -1.58
N LEU A 86 -17.84 -25.90 -2.38
CA LEU A 86 -16.47 -26.26 -2.05
C LEU A 86 -15.53 -25.20 -2.67
N THR A 87 -15.00 -24.29 -1.85
CA THR A 87 -13.98 -23.32 -2.27
C THR A 87 -12.58 -23.89 -2.08
N GLY A 88 -11.72 -23.79 -3.11
CA GLY A 88 -10.32 -24.21 -3.04
C GLY A 88 -9.62 -24.48 -4.39
N VAL A 89 -10.33 -24.52 -5.52
CA VAL A 89 -9.70 -24.70 -6.83
C VAL A 89 -9.29 -23.33 -7.39
N SER A 90 -8.03 -22.95 -7.17
CA SER A 90 -7.41 -21.87 -7.95
C SER A 90 -6.16 -22.39 -8.67
N GLY A 91 -6.06 -22.07 -9.96
CA GLY A 91 -4.99 -22.52 -10.85
C GLY A 91 -5.27 -23.86 -11.53
N ALA A 92 -4.47 -24.20 -12.54
CA ALA A 92 -4.59 -25.36 -13.46
C ALA A 92 -4.46 -26.74 -12.80
N ASP A 93 -4.94 -26.90 -11.57
CA ASP A 93 -4.90 -28.12 -10.78
C ASP A 93 -6.20 -28.89 -10.98
N THR A 94 -6.09 -30.09 -11.55
CA THR A 94 -7.21 -31.00 -11.81
C THR A 94 -7.57 -31.85 -10.58
N ASP A 95 -6.89 -31.60 -9.45
CA ASP A 95 -7.01 -32.36 -8.21
C ASP A 95 -7.87 -31.64 -7.17
N LEU A 96 -9.00 -32.25 -6.80
CA LEU A 96 -9.68 -31.90 -5.54
C LEU A 96 -9.02 -32.67 -4.39
N GLN A 97 -8.25 -31.97 -3.55
CA GLN A 97 -7.63 -32.56 -2.35
C GLN A 97 -8.64 -32.69 -1.21
N ILE A 98 -8.87 -33.93 -0.77
CA ILE A 98 -9.71 -34.25 0.38
C ILE A 98 -8.85 -35.07 1.35
N ASN A 99 -8.05 -34.34 2.11
CA ASN A 99 -6.89 -34.88 2.81
C ASN A 99 -7.20 -35.98 3.84
N GLY A 100 -6.30 -36.97 3.91
CA GLY A 100 -6.31 -38.18 4.75
C GLY A 100 -6.12 -37.95 6.27
N PRO A 101 -5.54 -38.90 7.04
CA PRO A 101 -5.75 -39.11 8.49
C PRO A 101 -5.10 -38.07 9.44
N HIS A 102 -5.06 -36.82 9.02
CA HIS A 102 -4.69 -35.67 9.83
C HIS A 102 -5.97 -35.04 10.39
N VAL A 103 -5.94 -34.68 11.68
CA VAL A 103 -7.00 -33.90 12.32
C VAL A 103 -6.74 -32.45 11.95
N PHE A 104 -7.65 -31.83 11.22
CA PHE A 104 -7.53 -30.43 10.84
C PHE A 104 -8.52 -29.58 11.65
N VAL A 105 -8.17 -28.31 11.84
CA VAL A 105 -9.10 -27.29 12.32
C VAL A 105 -9.96 -26.81 11.15
N GLY A 106 -11.25 -27.08 11.18
CA GLY A 106 -12.22 -26.41 10.31
C GLY A 106 -12.71 -25.13 10.99
N SER A 107 -12.42 -23.95 10.46
CA SER A 107 -13.03 -22.71 10.95
C SER A 107 -14.47 -22.63 10.48
N THR A 108 -15.45 -22.86 11.36
CA THR A 108 -16.86 -22.54 11.08
C THR A 108 -17.14 -21.08 11.38
N PHE A 109 -17.68 -20.38 10.39
CA PHE A 109 -18.07 -18.98 10.42
C PHE A 109 -18.88 -18.60 11.67
N GLY A 110 -18.57 -17.44 12.26
CA GLY A 110 -19.58 -16.65 12.96
C GLY A 110 -20.68 -16.28 11.96
N SER A 111 -21.95 -16.30 12.41
CA SER A 111 -23.15 -16.07 11.59
C SER A 111 -22.92 -15.17 10.37
N TYR A 112 -22.91 -15.78 9.18
CA TYR A 112 -22.89 -15.08 7.90
C TYR A 112 -24.31 -14.55 7.65
N ASP A 113 -24.54 -13.25 7.86
CA ASP A 113 -25.77 -12.57 7.44
C ASP A 113 -25.70 -12.06 5.99
N GLY A 114 -24.56 -12.25 5.33
CA GLY A 114 -24.35 -11.87 3.94
C GLY A 114 -23.81 -10.46 3.69
N THR A 115 -23.20 -9.77 4.67
CA THR A 115 -22.61 -8.43 4.44
C THR A 115 -21.13 -8.28 4.86
N PRO A 116 -20.30 -7.44 4.18
CA PRO A 116 -18.82 -7.47 4.27
C PRO A 116 -18.19 -6.31 5.11
N PHE A 117 -18.46 -6.19 6.42
CA PHE A 117 -17.97 -5.04 7.24
C PHE A 117 -16.75 -5.36 8.14
N VAL A 118 -15.77 -4.43 8.23
CA VAL A 118 -14.69 -4.40 9.24
C VAL A 118 -15.26 -3.90 10.58
N ARG A 119 -15.07 -4.63 11.67
CA ARG A 119 -15.64 -4.23 12.97
C ARG A 119 -14.61 -3.41 13.75
N ALA A 120 -14.77 -2.08 13.79
CA ALA A 120 -14.09 -1.19 14.76
C ALA A 120 -14.63 -1.53 16.14
N VAL A 121 -13.92 -2.40 16.82
CA VAL A 121 -14.37 -2.80 18.13
C VAL A 121 -13.70 -1.91 19.13
N ASN A 122 -14.46 -0.89 19.51
CA ASN A 122 -14.22 -0.12 20.71
C ASN A 122 -14.11 -1.07 21.87
N THR A 123 -13.10 -0.83 22.67
CA THR A 123 -12.87 -1.41 23.97
C THR A 123 -14.15 -1.95 24.62
N GLY A 124 -14.11 -3.21 25.03
CA GLY A 124 -15.22 -3.90 25.68
C GLY A 124 -16.20 -4.56 24.71
N GLY A 125 -16.05 -4.36 23.40
CA GLY A 125 -16.74 -5.20 22.43
C GLY A 125 -16.13 -6.59 22.39
N ILE A 126 -16.94 -7.56 21.97
CA ILE A 126 -16.56 -8.97 22.04
C ILE A 126 -16.48 -9.52 20.62
N VAL A 127 -15.34 -10.14 20.32
CA VAL A 127 -15.09 -11.03 19.19
C VAL A 127 -15.13 -12.47 19.69
N LYS A 128 -15.71 -13.36 18.89
CA LYS A 128 -15.68 -14.80 19.17
C LYS A 128 -15.09 -15.53 17.98
N PHE A 129 -14.13 -16.39 18.25
CA PHE A 129 -13.51 -17.29 17.30
C PHE A 129 -14.08 -18.70 17.50
N TYR A 130 -14.38 -19.40 16.41
CA TYR A 130 -14.94 -20.76 16.47
C TYR A 130 -13.99 -21.72 15.75
N VAL A 131 -13.63 -22.80 16.44
CA VAL A 131 -12.61 -23.77 16.02
C VAL A 131 -13.28 -25.15 16.03
N SER A 132 -13.46 -25.77 14.86
CA SER A 132 -13.97 -27.15 14.76
C SER A 132 -12.84 -28.14 14.61
N THR A 133 -12.98 -29.29 15.25
CA THR A 133 -12.01 -30.40 15.18
C THR A 133 -12.53 -31.46 14.23
N VAL A 134 -11.84 -31.66 13.11
CA VAL A 134 -12.33 -32.46 11.99
C VAL A 134 -11.35 -33.59 11.69
N GLU A 135 -11.86 -34.80 11.51
CA GLU A 135 -11.10 -35.93 10.96
C GLU A 135 -11.92 -36.54 9.81
N GLY A 136 -11.35 -36.55 8.61
CA GLY A 136 -12.10 -36.82 7.38
C GLY A 136 -13.15 -35.73 7.14
N PHE A 137 -14.42 -36.10 6.99
CA PHE A 137 -15.54 -35.17 6.73
C PHE A 137 -16.43 -34.87 7.94
N SER A 138 -16.06 -35.34 9.13
CA SER A 138 -16.92 -35.24 10.29
C SER A 138 -16.21 -34.60 11.45
N ASN A 139 -16.92 -33.70 12.12
CA ASN A 139 -16.44 -33.18 13.39
C ASN A 139 -16.31 -34.34 14.38
N LYS A 140 -15.20 -34.37 15.11
CA LYS A 140 -14.93 -35.42 16.08
C LYS A 140 -15.06 -34.89 17.47
N ALA A 141 -15.69 -35.68 18.33
CA ALA A 141 -15.79 -35.35 19.74
C ALA A 141 -14.39 -35.24 20.36
N VAL A 142 -14.16 -34.18 21.13
CA VAL A 142 -12.91 -33.95 21.87
C VAL A 142 -13.18 -33.78 23.35
N THR A 143 -12.20 -34.19 24.15
CA THR A 143 -12.07 -33.80 25.55
C THR A 143 -11.10 -32.62 25.62
N VAL A 144 -11.53 -31.53 26.26
CA VAL A 144 -10.68 -30.39 26.57
C VAL A 144 -10.44 -30.36 28.07
N THR A 145 -9.19 -30.45 28.50
CA THR A 145 -8.78 -30.13 29.87
C THR A 145 -8.03 -28.81 29.86
N GLY A 146 -8.16 -27.99 30.91
CA GLY A 146 -7.55 -26.66 30.96
C GLY A 146 -8.20 -25.63 30.01
N THR A 147 -7.49 -24.55 29.74
CA THR A 147 -7.96 -23.39 28.95
C THR A 147 -6.93 -23.03 27.87
N PRO A 148 -7.01 -23.62 26.67
CA PRO A 148 -6.16 -23.21 25.55
C PRO A 148 -6.54 -21.80 25.06
N GLU A 149 -5.61 -21.14 24.37
CA GLU A 149 -5.73 -19.75 23.94
C GLU A 149 -5.24 -19.56 22.49
N LEU A 150 -5.83 -18.61 21.76
CA LEU A 150 -5.35 -18.14 20.46
C LEU A 150 -4.71 -16.77 20.63
N THR A 151 -3.54 -16.54 20.04
CA THR A 151 -2.87 -15.22 20.04
C THR A 151 -3.21 -14.45 18.77
N LEU A 152 -3.29 -13.12 18.83
CA LEU A 152 -3.75 -12.26 17.72
C LEU A 152 -2.65 -11.27 17.23
N ASN A 153 -2.84 -10.56 16.10
CA ASN A 153 -1.84 -9.67 15.48
C ASN A 153 -1.96 -8.18 15.84
N ASP A 154 -3.06 -7.80 16.47
CA ASP A 154 -3.15 -6.61 17.32
C ASP A 154 -2.61 -6.89 18.73
N GLY A 155 -2.17 -8.13 18.99
CA GLY A 155 -1.66 -8.60 20.28
C GLY A 155 -2.71 -9.19 21.23
N GLY A 156 -3.99 -9.18 20.87
CA GLY A 156 -5.06 -9.72 21.70
C GLY A 156 -4.99 -11.25 21.89
N VAL A 157 -5.78 -11.76 22.83
CA VAL A 157 -5.91 -13.21 23.09
C VAL A 157 -7.37 -13.62 23.11
N ALA A 158 -7.69 -14.68 22.37
CA ALA A 158 -8.96 -15.34 22.47
C ALA A 158 -8.87 -16.53 23.42
N THR A 159 -9.69 -16.55 24.48
CA THR A 159 -9.66 -17.60 25.51
C THR A 159 -10.74 -18.63 25.27
N TYR A 160 -10.41 -19.90 25.45
CA TYR A 160 -11.41 -20.96 25.34
C TYR A 160 -12.56 -20.77 26.33
N ASP A 161 -13.77 -20.64 25.81
CA ASP A 161 -15.01 -20.52 26.57
C ASP A 161 -15.74 -21.87 26.57
N ALA A 162 -15.56 -22.63 27.64
CA ALA A 162 -16.19 -23.93 27.81
C ALA A 162 -17.73 -23.87 27.83
N ALA A 163 -18.32 -22.75 28.28
CA ALA A 163 -19.77 -22.62 28.40
C ALA A 163 -20.45 -22.41 27.05
N SER A 164 -19.74 -21.83 26.08
CA SER A 164 -20.22 -21.63 24.70
C SER A 164 -19.64 -22.65 23.71
N SER A 165 -18.92 -23.66 24.20
CA SER A 165 -18.35 -24.73 23.38
C SER A 165 -19.22 -25.99 23.40
N THR A 166 -19.09 -26.83 22.37
CA THR A 166 -19.72 -28.16 22.31
C THR A 166 -18.68 -29.23 21.94
N PRO A 167 -17.78 -29.60 22.88
CA PRO A 167 -16.70 -30.55 22.60
C PRO A 167 -17.19 -31.94 22.18
N SER A 168 -18.38 -32.37 22.62
CA SER A 168 -19.01 -33.63 22.21
C SER A 168 -19.35 -33.71 20.72
N SER A 169 -19.43 -32.57 20.04
CA SER A 169 -19.60 -32.44 18.59
C SER A 169 -18.39 -31.80 17.91
N GLY A 170 -17.25 -31.69 18.62
CA GLY A 170 -15.99 -31.22 18.08
C GLY A 170 -15.85 -29.72 17.90
N ASN A 171 -16.72 -28.89 18.49
CA ASN A 171 -16.71 -27.44 18.28
C ASN A 171 -16.24 -26.71 19.54
N LEU A 172 -15.25 -25.84 19.39
CA LEU A 172 -14.64 -25.04 20.45
C LEU A 172 -14.85 -23.55 20.14
N THR A 173 -15.20 -22.78 21.16
CA THR A 173 -15.36 -21.32 21.06
C THR A 173 -14.27 -20.65 21.86
N PHE A 174 -13.63 -19.64 21.28
CA PHE A 174 -12.69 -18.75 21.94
C PHE A 174 -13.24 -17.33 21.94
N VAL A 175 -13.20 -16.65 23.06
CA VAL A 175 -13.75 -15.31 23.22
C VAL A 175 -12.61 -14.33 23.41
N TYR A 176 -12.61 -13.32 22.56
CA TYR A 176 -11.74 -12.17 22.61
C TYR A 176 -12.59 -10.94 22.89
N THR A 177 -12.55 -10.48 24.12
CA THR A 177 -13.06 -9.15 24.39
C THR A 177 -11.99 -8.19 23.97
N VAL A 178 -12.33 -7.36 23.00
CA VAL A 178 -11.47 -6.34 22.46
C VAL A 178 -11.10 -5.39 23.57
N GLY A 179 -9.85 -5.47 23.93
CA GLY A 179 -9.19 -4.51 24.74
C GLY A 179 -9.16 -3.14 24.07
N ALA A 180 -8.98 -2.14 24.90
CA ALA A 180 -8.41 -0.89 24.44
C ALA A 180 -6.99 -1.16 23.93
N GLY A 181 -6.51 -0.39 22.95
CA GLY A 181 -5.08 -0.44 22.59
C GLY A 181 -4.69 -1.51 21.58
N GLU A 182 -5.55 -2.49 21.39
CA GLU A 182 -5.48 -3.33 20.21
C GLU A 182 -5.71 -2.42 19.03
N HIS A 183 -4.74 -2.36 18.15
CA HIS A 183 -4.77 -1.50 16.99
C HIS A 183 -4.21 -2.25 15.85
N THR A 184 -5.10 -2.45 14.93
CA THR A 184 -4.77 -3.13 13.72
C THR A 184 -5.77 -2.62 12.73
N GLY A 185 -5.28 -2.35 11.54
CA GLY A 185 -6.15 -2.29 10.39
C GLY A 185 -6.87 -3.62 10.18
N ASN A 186 -6.33 -4.75 10.68
CA ASN A 186 -6.88 -6.07 10.47
C ASN A 186 -6.40 -7.14 11.46
N LEU A 187 -7.28 -7.53 12.37
CA LEU A 187 -7.07 -8.60 13.34
C LEU A 187 -6.82 -9.97 12.68
N ALA A 188 -5.84 -10.73 13.16
CA ALA A 188 -5.49 -12.06 12.69
C ALA A 188 -5.03 -12.93 13.86
N ILE A 189 -5.21 -14.24 13.78
CA ILE A 189 -4.58 -15.19 14.72
C ILE A 189 -3.13 -15.42 14.30
N THR A 190 -2.22 -15.25 15.24
CA THR A 190 -0.77 -15.42 15.09
C THR A 190 -0.26 -16.73 15.67
N GLY A 191 -1.06 -17.44 16.48
CA GLY A 191 -0.63 -18.68 17.12
C GLY A 191 -1.60 -19.24 18.14
N VAL A 192 -1.20 -20.35 18.78
CA VAL A 192 -1.96 -21.03 19.83
C VAL A 192 -1.08 -21.33 21.03
N VAL A 193 -1.63 -21.13 22.22
CA VAL A 193 -0.97 -21.43 23.49
C VAL A 193 -1.78 -22.46 24.27
N ALA A 194 -1.12 -23.56 24.61
CA ALA A 194 -1.78 -24.66 25.30
C ALA A 194 -1.98 -24.41 26.81
N ASN A 195 -1.11 -23.67 27.50
CA ASN A 195 -1.24 -23.39 28.95
C ASN A 195 -1.45 -24.63 29.85
N GLY A 196 -0.83 -25.76 29.50
CA GLY A 196 -1.04 -27.03 30.21
C GLY A 196 -2.42 -27.68 29.94
N ALA A 197 -3.22 -27.07 29.07
CA ALA A 197 -4.43 -27.65 28.52
C ALA A 197 -4.08 -28.83 27.60
N SER A 198 -5.02 -29.75 27.47
CA SER A 198 -4.97 -30.81 26.47
C SER A 198 -6.28 -30.86 25.71
N VAL A 199 -6.19 -30.98 24.39
CA VAL A 199 -7.34 -31.27 23.53
C VAL A 199 -7.08 -32.64 22.91
N GLN A 200 -7.93 -33.60 23.22
CA GLN A 200 -7.75 -34.99 22.78
C GLN A 200 -9.03 -35.54 22.17
N LEU A 201 -8.91 -36.36 21.13
CA LEU A 201 -10.04 -37.09 20.58
C LEU A 201 -10.61 -38.06 21.63
N VAL A 202 -11.95 -38.09 21.75
CA VAL A 202 -12.64 -39.01 22.66
C VAL A 202 -12.46 -40.47 22.21
N SER A 203 -12.25 -40.70 20.92
CA SER A 203 -12.17 -42.05 20.32
C SER A 203 -10.92 -42.81 20.71
N ASP A 204 -9.76 -42.16 20.77
CA ASP A 204 -8.45 -42.83 20.89
C ASP A 204 -7.44 -42.09 21.77
N GLY A 205 -7.80 -40.94 22.35
CA GLY A 205 -6.93 -40.14 23.22
C GLY A 205 -5.81 -39.41 22.48
N ARG A 206 -5.81 -39.36 21.15
CA ARG A 206 -4.82 -38.63 20.37
C ARG A 206 -4.97 -37.12 20.56
N ALA A 207 -3.84 -36.43 20.71
CA ALA A 207 -3.81 -34.96 20.81
C ALA A 207 -4.24 -34.30 19.49
N VAL A 208 -5.05 -33.26 19.61
CA VAL A 208 -5.46 -32.39 18.50
C VAL A 208 -4.47 -31.22 18.39
N ASP A 209 -3.97 -30.99 17.18
CA ASP A 209 -3.12 -29.85 16.89
C ASP A 209 -3.99 -28.62 16.58
N LEU A 210 -3.94 -27.62 17.45
CA LEU A 210 -4.64 -26.36 17.27
C LEU A 210 -3.79 -25.32 16.55
N SER A 211 -2.48 -25.54 16.34
CA SER A 211 -1.58 -24.57 15.72
C SER A 211 -1.93 -24.24 14.27
N THR A 212 -2.75 -25.08 13.64
CA THR A 212 -3.32 -24.84 12.30
C THR A 212 -4.54 -23.91 12.32
N ALA A 213 -4.99 -23.44 13.50
CA ALA A 213 -6.02 -22.40 13.63
C ALA A 213 -5.39 -21.03 13.32
N ASN A 214 -5.06 -20.78 12.06
CA ASN A 214 -4.58 -19.47 11.59
C ASN A 214 -5.63 -18.84 10.68
N GLY A 215 -5.69 -17.51 10.66
CA GLY A 215 -6.68 -16.79 9.87
C GLY A 215 -6.66 -15.29 10.15
N GLN A 216 -7.16 -14.51 9.20
CA GLN A 216 -7.37 -13.07 9.33
C GLN A 216 -8.88 -12.81 9.48
N TYR A 217 -9.26 -11.94 10.41
CA TYR A 217 -10.60 -11.86 11.00
C TYR A 217 -11.28 -10.50 10.81
N ASN A 218 -10.66 -9.56 10.09
CA ASN A 218 -11.27 -8.29 9.66
C ASN A 218 -11.88 -7.48 10.82
N TYR A 219 -11.21 -7.44 11.98
CA TYR A 219 -11.50 -6.48 13.05
C TYR A 219 -10.49 -5.35 13.01
N GLN A 220 -10.99 -4.12 13.00
CA GLN A 220 -10.20 -2.95 13.32
C GLN A 220 -10.35 -2.71 14.79
N ILE A 221 -9.26 -2.33 15.39
CA ILE A 221 -9.32 -2.08 16.78
C ILE A 221 -8.85 -0.64 16.94
N ASN A 222 -9.79 0.23 17.27
CA ASN A 222 -9.58 1.43 18.07
C ASN A 222 -8.54 2.47 17.65
N THR A 223 -8.19 2.70 16.39
CA THR A 223 -7.10 3.67 16.09
C THR A 223 -7.23 4.45 14.79
N PRO A 224 -7.19 5.79 14.88
CA PRO A 224 -6.88 6.62 13.75
C PRO A 224 -5.47 6.34 13.22
N LEU A 225 -5.13 6.52 11.95
CA LEU A 225 -3.78 6.36 11.43
C LEU A 225 -3.49 7.38 10.32
N ILE A 226 -2.23 7.79 10.15
CA ILE A 226 -1.84 8.70 9.07
C ILE A 226 -1.91 7.99 7.72
N THR A 227 -2.54 8.63 6.73
CA THR A 227 -2.69 8.08 5.37
C THR A 227 -1.90 8.81 4.30
N THR A 228 -1.78 10.13 4.40
CA THR A 228 -1.01 10.94 3.43
C THR A 228 -0.44 12.18 4.10
N ILE A 229 0.60 12.73 3.49
CA ILE A 229 1.05 14.08 3.76
C ILE A 229 1.28 14.78 2.43
N ASP A 230 0.77 16.01 2.29
CA ASP A 230 0.91 16.82 1.09
C ASP A 230 1.59 18.15 1.42
N ALA A 231 2.40 18.68 0.52
CA ALA A 231 2.97 20.02 0.64
C ALA A 231 2.27 21.01 -0.29
N VAL A 232 1.97 22.20 0.24
CA VAL A 232 1.41 23.32 -0.52
C VAL A 232 2.39 24.48 -0.43
N ALA A 233 3.01 24.79 -1.57
CA ALA A 233 3.84 25.97 -1.77
C ALA A 233 3.49 26.63 -3.12
N ALA A 234 3.86 27.90 -3.30
CA ALA A 234 3.57 28.65 -4.53
C ALA A 234 4.36 28.17 -5.76
N GLY A 235 5.35 27.28 -5.59
CA GLY A 235 6.17 26.68 -6.64
C GLY A 235 7.15 25.64 -6.09
N GLY A 236 7.91 24.98 -6.97
CA GLY A 236 8.90 23.94 -6.60
C GLY A 236 10.16 24.46 -5.89
N ASN A 237 10.30 25.78 -5.72
CA ASN A 237 11.40 26.41 -4.99
C ASN A 237 10.84 27.38 -3.96
N VAL A 238 11.36 27.30 -2.75
CA VAL A 238 10.90 28.10 -1.62
C VAL A 238 12.09 28.80 -0.95
N PRO A 239 12.25 30.12 -1.16
CA PRO A 239 13.34 30.89 -0.57
C PRO A 239 13.10 31.16 0.93
N ALA A 240 14.15 31.62 1.62
CA ALA A 240 14.05 32.05 3.00
C ALA A 240 12.96 33.12 3.21
N GLY A 241 12.20 32.97 4.30
CA GLY A 241 11.07 33.81 4.68
C GLY A 241 9.72 33.39 4.12
N GLU A 242 9.66 32.53 3.10
CA GLU A 242 8.41 31.97 2.59
C GLU A 242 7.90 30.82 3.48
N THR A 243 6.58 30.56 3.43
CA THR A 243 5.93 29.53 4.24
C THR A 243 5.39 28.40 3.39
N ILE A 244 5.72 27.17 3.80
CA ILE A 244 5.22 25.91 3.25
C ILE A 244 4.17 25.38 4.22
N GLN A 245 3.02 24.97 3.69
CA GLN A 245 2.01 24.25 4.47
C GLN A 245 2.08 22.76 4.17
N LEU A 246 2.23 21.95 5.22
CA LEU A 246 2.23 20.50 5.16
C LEU A 246 0.90 20.01 5.73
N ILE A 247 0.14 19.27 4.93
CA ILE A 247 -1.21 18.81 5.29
C ILE A 247 -1.13 17.32 5.58
N VAL A 248 -1.21 16.95 6.86
CA VAL A 248 -1.31 15.55 7.28
C VAL A 248 -2.77 15.12 7.28
N THR A 249 -3.07 14.01 6.63
CA THR A 249 -4.40 13.43 6.60
C THR A 249 -4.45 12.14 7.43
N MET A 250 -5.42 12.05 8.35
CA MET A 250 -5.74 10.88 9.16
C MET A 250 -6.84 10.02 8.51
N ASN A 251 -6.92 8.73 8.83
CA ASN A 251 -7.99 7.84 8.35
C ASN A 251 -9.39 8.17 8.95
N GLU A 252 -9.45 8.81 10.12
CA GLU A 252 -10.67 9.22 10.80
C GLU A 252 -10.55 10.59 11.46
N ASP A 253 -11.70 11.11 11.90
CA ASP A 253 -11.79 12.43 12.52
C ASP A 253 -10.92 12.45 13.77
N VAL A 254 -10.13 13.49 13.92
CA VAL A 254 -9.30 13.65 15.10
C VAL A 254 -9.49 15.02 15.71
N THR A 255 -9.60 15.04 17.03
CA THR A 255 -9.55 16.27 17.79
C THR A 255 -8.12 16.45 18.27
N VAL A 256 -7.51 17.58 17.91
CA VAL A 256 -6.24 18.02 18.49
C VAL A 256 -6.50 18.85 19.73
N ALA A 257 -5.95 18.44 20.87
CA ALA A 257 -6.09 19.20 22.12
C ALA A 257 -4.84 19.11 23.01
N GLY A 258 -4.54 20.20 23.73
CA GLY A 258 -3.57 20.20 24.84
C GLY A 258 -2.11 20.53 24.49
N GLY A 259 -1.76 20.65 23.21
CA GLY A 259 -0.41 20.98 22.74
C GLY A 259 -0.41 21.47 21.29
N THR A 260 0.75 21.53 20.68
CA THR A 260 0.93 22.00 19.29
C THR A 260 1.82 21.01 18.54
N PRO A 261 1.24 19.99 17.89
CA PRO A 261 2.00 19.01 17.14
C PRO A 261 3.03 19.65 16.19
N THR A 262 4.10 18.94 15.89
CA THR A 262 5.13 19.38 14.94
C THR A 262 5.54 18.27 13.96
N LEU A 263 6.09 18.67 12.81
CA LEU A 263 6.76 17.75 11.89
C LEU A 263 8.25 18.12 11.83
N THR A 264 9.13 17.12 11.91
CA THR A 264 10.57 17.30 11.67
C THR A 264 10.86 17.09 10.19
N LEU A 265 11.65 18.00 9.63
CA LEU A 265 11.99 18.03 8.21
C LEU A 265 13.43 17.56 7.99
N ASN A 266 13.74 17.08 6.79
CA ASN A 266 15.06 16.53 6.46
C ASN A 266 16.18 17.58 6.34
N ASP A 267 15.84 18.87 6.30
CA ASP A 267 16.76 20.01 6.43
C ASP A 267 17.08 20.38 7.89
N GLY A 268 16.46 19.69 8.86
CA GLY A 268 16.62 19.94 10.30
C GLY A 268 15.65 20.98 10.87
N ALA A 269 14.78 21.57 10.04
CA ALA A 269 13.76 22.50 10.47
C ALA A 269 12.51 21.78 11.02
N VAL A 270 11.58 22.58 11.55
CA VAL A 270 10.35 22.12 12.19
C VAL A 270 9.15 22.85 11.61
N ALA A 271 8.17 22.10 11.12
CA ALA A 271 6.84 22.61 10.82
C ALA A 271 5.95 22.52 12.07
N THR A 272 5.13 23.54 12.32
CA THR A 272 4.32 23.66 13.54
C THR A 272 2.83 23.62 13.23
N PHE A 273 2.04 22.93 14.06
CA PHE A 273 0.59 22.79 13.83
C PHE A 273 -0.11 24.14 13.78
N ASP A 274 -0.74 24.40 12.64
CA ASP A 274 -1.46 25.62 12.33
C ASP A 274 -2.95 25.40 12.57
N VAL A 275 -3.42 25.82 13.75
CA VAL A 275 -4.82 25.70 14.16
C VAL A 275 -5.75 26.48 13.22
N ALA A 276 -5.31 27.64 12.73
CA ALA A 276 -6.14 28.49 11.88
C ALA A 276 -6.27 27.87 10.50
N ALA A 277 -5.16 27.49 9.85
CA ALA A 277 -5.18 26.83 8.55
C ALA A 277 -5.91 25.47 8.63
N THR A 278 -5.72 24.71 9.71
CA THR A 278 -6.49 23.48 9.96
C THR A 278 -7.99 23.74 10.04
N SER A 279 -8.40 24.79 10.77
CA SER A 279 -9.81 25.17 10.85
C SER A 279 -10.36 25.69 9.53
N ASP A 280 -9.55 26.38 8.73
CA ASP A 280 -9.92 26.94 7.43
C ASP A 280 -10.16 25.85 6.37
N LEU A 281 -9.48 24.70 6.48
CA LEU A 281 -9.79 23.52 5.68
C LEU A 281 -11.19 22.96 5.97
N ALA A 282 -11.75 23.25 7.15
CA ALA A 282 -13.05 22.75 7.63
C ALA A 282 -13.19 21.22 7.52
N ASP A 283 -12.09 20.50 7.73
CA ASP A 283 -11.98 19.05 7.61
C ASP A 283 -11.28 18.46 8.86
N PRO A 284 -12.00 17.73 9.75
CA PRO A 284 -11.47 17.22 11.02
C PRO A 284 -10.49 16.05 10.87
N LYS A 285 -10.26 15.57 9.65
CA LYS A 285 -9.24 14.55 9.35
C LYS A 285 -7.89 15.15 9.00
N LYS A 286 -7.86 16.46 8.73
CA LYS A 286 -6.67 17.14 8.23
C LYS A 286 -6.05 17.99 9.31
N LEU A 287 -4.74 17.93 9.39
CA LEU A 287 -3.92 18.71 10.29
C LEU A 287 -2.90 19.47 9.44
N VAL A 288 -2.96 20.79 9.48
CA VAL A 288 -2.01 21.66 8.76
C VAL A 288 -0.85 21.98 9.66
N PHE A 289 0.36 21.92 9.11
CA PHE A 289 1.60 22.32 9.75
C PHE A 289 2.29 23.36 8.89
N SER A 290 2.61 24.50 9.48
CA SER A 290 3.26 25.61 8.80
C SER A 290 4.76 25.59 9.10
N TYR A 291 5.57 25.64 8.04
CA TYR A 291 7.02 25.74 8.08
C TYR A 291 7.46 27.00 7.35
N THR A 292 8.10 27.93 8.06
CA THR A 292 8.72 29.12 7.46
C THR A 292 10.20 28.86 7.23
N VAL A 293 10.65 28.99 5.98
CA VAL A 293 12.03 28.70 5.58
C VAL A 293 12.99 29.69 6.24
N GLY A 294 13.96 29.18 6.99
CA GLY A 294 15.05 29.94 7.58
C GLY A 294 16.19 30.22 6.60
N ASP A 295 17.03 31.20 6.92
CA ASP A 295 18.19 31.59 6.09
C ASP A 295 19.24 30.47 5.92
N ALA A 296 19.27 29.53 6.87
CA ALA A 296 20.20 28.41 6.89
C ALA A 296 19.59 27.07 6.44
N ASP A 297 18.29 27.05 6.16
CA ASP A 297 17.59 25.82 5.80
C ASP A 297 17.91 25.46 4.35
N TYR A 298 18.12 24.17 4.08
CA TYR A 298 18.45 23.71 2.74
C TYR A 298 18.11 22.24 2.52
N THR A 299 17.38 21.98 1.43
CA THR A 299 17.24 20.64 0.86
C THR A 299 16.79 20.75 -0.59
N THR A 300 17.21 19.79 -1.42
CA THR A 300 16.75 19.67 -2.82
C THR A 300 15.41 18.96 -2.93
N ASP A 301 14.98 18.26 -1.90
CA ASP A 301 13.64 17.68 -1.80
C ASP A 301 13.25 17.70 -0.31
N LEU A 302 12.29 18.53 0.04
CA LEU A 302 11.81 18.62 1.42
C LEU A 302 11.01 17.36 1.76
N GLN A 303 11.42 16.69 2.83
CA GLN A 303 10.77 15.47 3.30
C GLN A 303 10.44 15.58 4.77
N ILE A 304 9.33 14.95 5.14
CA ILE A 304 8.94 14.78 6.54
C ILE A 304 9.59 13.51 7.07
N THR A 305 10.39 13.68 8.12
CA THR A 305 11.16 12.59 8.73
C THR A 305 10.53 12.09 10.02
N ALA A 306 9.73 12.94 10.69
CA ALA A 306 9.01 12.57 11.89
C ALA A 306 7.74 13.42 12.07
N PHE A 307 6.73 12.80 12.69
CA PHE A 307 5.57 13.47 13.27
C PHE A 307 5.72 13.43 14.79
N ASP A 308 5.73 14.59 15.44
CA ASP A 308 5.75 14.73 16.89
C ASP A 308 4.44 15.35 17.37
N ALA A 309 3.76 14.73 18.33
CA ALA A 309 2.53 15.29 18.89
C ALA A 309 2.77 16.52 19.79
N ASP A 310 4.01 16.77 20.22
CA ASP A 310 4.46 17.89 21.09
C ASP A 310 3.43 18.28 22.18
N GLY A 311 3.09 17.28 23.00
CA GLY A 311 2.16 17.45 24.12
C GLY A 311 0.66 17.46 23.76
N ALA A 312 0.29 17.31 22.48
CA ALA A 312 -1.09 17.22 22.07
C ALA A 312 -1.65 15.79 22.11
N THR A 313 -2.98 15.72 22.20
CA THR A 313 -3.78 14.52 21.94
C THR A 313 -4.39 14.64 20.55
N ILE A 314 -4.36 13.55 19.78
CA ILE A 314 -4.96 13.45 18.45
C ILE A 314 -5.84 12.21 18.49
N THR A 315 -7.14 12.40 18.73
CA THR A 315 -8.04 11.28 19.03
C THR A 315 -9.37 11.41 18.30
N ASP A 316 -9.99 10.28 17.96
CA ASP A 316 -11.36 10.27 17.47
C ASP A 316 -12.40 10.65 18.54
N SER A 317 -13.67 10.60 18.13
CA SER A 317 -14.82 10.86 19.02
C SER A 317 -15.09 9.77 20.06
N ALA A 318 -14.57 8.55 19.86
CA ALA A 318 -14.62 7.46 20.82
C ALA A 318 -13.42 7.48 21.81
N GLY A 319 -12.44 8.36 21.58
CA GLY A 319 -11.20 8.50 22.34
C GLY A 319 -10.04 7.63 21.84
N ASN A 320 -10.20 7.00 20.67
CA ASN A 320 -9.17 6.22 19.99
C ASN A 320 -8.06 7.16 19.50
N ALA A 321 -6.81 6.88 19.91
CA ALA A 321 -5.66 7.74 19.60
C ALA A 321 -5.06 7.39 18.25
N ALA A 322 -4.61 8.41 17.53
CA ALA A 322 -3.98 8.23 16.25
C ALA A 322 -2.64 7.48 16.31
N ASP A 323 -2.46 6.51 15.43
CA ASP A 323 -1.19 5.99 14.94
C ASP A 323 -0.55 7.02 14.01
N LEU A 324 0.45 7.70 14.56
CA LEU A 324 1.24 8.73 13.88
C LEU A 324 2.47 8.15 13.18
N SER A 325 2.55 6.82 13.05
CA SER A 325 3.59 6.15 12.30
C SER A 325 3.60 6.65 10.85
N LEU A 326 4.79 7.01 10.38
CA LEU A 326 5.01 7.34 8.98
C LEU A 326 5.37 6.11 8.15
N ALA A 327 5.41 4.89 8.73
CA ALA A 327 5.93 3.69 8.06
C ALA A 327 5.20 3.35 6.75
N ASP A 328 3.90 3.64 6.67
CA ASP A 328 3.08 3.42 5.45
C ASP A 328 3.03 4.66 4.54
N VAL A 329 3.73 5.73 4.93
CA VAL A 329 3.69 7.08 4.33
C VAL A 329 5.09 7.64 4.07
N THR A 330 6.17 6.88 4.31
CA THR A 330 7.55 7.39 4.20
C THR A 330 7.90 7.75 2.76
N GLY A 331 8.48 8.93 2.56
CA GLY A 331 8.97 9.39 1.26
C GLY A 331 7.95 10.21 0.48
N VAL A 332 7.22 11.11 1.14
CA VAL A 332 6.55 12.20 0.42
C VAL A 332 7.65 13.11 -0.11
N ASP A 333 8.10 12.80 -1.33
CA ASP A 333 8.81 13.74 -2.19
C ASP A 333 7.85 14.90 -2.41
N THR A 334 8.23 16.06 -1.90
CA THR A 334 7.39 17.25 -2.03
C THR A 334 7.70 17.99 -3.33
N ASP A 335 8.75 17.58 -4.06
CA ASP A 335 9.39 18.31 -5.15
C ASP A 335 9.81 19.76 -4.74
N LEU A 336 9.83 20.06 -3.43
CA LEU A 336 10.15 21.38 -2.92
C LEU A 336 11.64 21.48 -2.60
N HIS A 337 12.29 22.41 -3.29
CA HIS A 337 13.64 22.84 -3.01
C HIS A 337 13.62 24.02 -2.05
N VAL A 338 14.25 23.86 -0.89
CA VAL A 338 14.29 24.86 0.18
C VAL A 338 15.67 25.51 0.19
N GLY A 339 15.71 26.84 0.23
CA GLY A 339 16.95 27.61 0.47
C GLY A 339 18.09 27.39 -0.54
N ALA A 340 17.82 26.74 -1.67
CA ALA A 340 18.77 26.54 -2.76
C ALA A 340 18.80 27.78 -3.68
N PRO A 341 19.98 28.23 -4.15
CA PRO A 341 20.06 29.24 -5.20
C PRO A 341 19.32 28.75 -6.44
N TRP A 342 18.53 29.59 -7.09
CA TRP A 342 17.75 29.18 -8.27
C TRP A 342 17.75 30.25 -9.36
N VAL A 343 17.42 29.87 -10.59
CA VAL A 343 17.38 30.79 -11.74
C VAL A 343 16.13 31.68 -11.68
N MET A 344 16.28 32.96 -11.32
CA MET A 344 15.16 33.92 -11.28
C MET A 344 14.71 34.38 -12.66
N SER A 345 15.68 34.65 -13.53
CA SER A 345 15.40 35.16 -14.87
C SER A 345 16.59 34.96 -15.79
N MET A 346 16.33 35.05 -17.08
CA MET A 346 17.36 35.05 -18.09
C MET A 346 17.03 36.12 -19.13
N ALA A 347 18.05 36.86 -19.54
CA ALA A 347 17.96 37.86 -20.60
C ALA A 347 18.99 37.57 -21.67
N SER A 348 18.65 37.86 -22.92
CA SER A 348 19.51 37.69 -24.08
C SER A 348 19.77 39.01 -24.79
N SER A 349 20.92 39.12 -25.44
CA SER A 349 21.31 40.26 -26.25
C SER A 349 22.16 39.79 -27.45
N PRO A 350 21.95 40.31 -28.67
CA PRO A 350 20.96 41.33 -29.03
C PRO A 350 19.53 40.84 -28.83
N GLY A 351 18.60 41.78 -28.64
CA GLY A 351 17.17 41.46 -28.54
C GLY A 351 16.59 40.96 -29.87
N PRO A 352 15.27 40.84 -29.99
CA PRO A 352 14.64 40.13 -31.09
C PRO A 352 15.07 40.61 -32.48
N GLY A 353 15.40 39.67 -33.36
CA GLY A 353 15.86 39.99 -34.70
C GLY A 353 16.56 38.85 -35.43
N GLN A 354 16.71 39.01 -36.75
CA GLN A 354 17.41 38.02 -37.55
C GLN A 354 18.93 38.13 -37.30
N LEU A 355 19.50 37.05 -36.77
CA LEU A 355 20.94 36.89 -36.60
C LEU A 355 21.57 36.26 -37.85
N GLN A 356 22.81 36.63 -38.13
CA GLN A 356 23.63 36.07 -39.19
C GLN A 356 24.82 35.32 -38.61
N ALA A 357 25.41 34.43 -39.40
CA ALA A 357 26.64 33.76 -39.02
C ALA A 357 27.74 34.78 -38.66
N GLY A 358 28.35 34.59 -37.50
CA GLY A 358 29.31 35.49 -36.87
C GLY A 358 28.71 36.42 -35.82
N ASP A 359 27.38 36.55 -35.73
CA ASP A 359 26.74 37.30 -34.65
C ASP A 359 26.88 36.57 -33.31
N VAL A 360 27.02 37.34 -32.23
CA VAL A 360 27.16 36.80 -30.87
C VAL A 360 25.91 37.08 -30.06
N VAL A 361 25.27 36.02 -29.60
CA VAL A 361 24.20 36.07 -28.60
C VAL A 361 24.81 35.89 -27.22
N THR A 362 24.54 36.85 -26.33
CA THR A 362 24.93 36.81 -24.93
C THR A 362 23.70 36.55 -24.09
N PHE A 363 23.69 35.44 -23.36
CA PHE A 363 22.70 35.13 -22.35
C PHE A 363 23.25 35.55 -20.98
N THR A 364 22.45 36.28 -20.21
CA THR A 364 22.74 36.56 -18.81
C THR A 364 21.68 35.89 -17.95
N VAL A 365 22.11 34.90 -17.17
CA VAL A 365 21.30 34.21 -16.18
C VAL A 365 21.40 34.99 -14.87
N THR A 366 20.26 35.29 -14.27
CA THR A 366 20.17 35.94 -12.96
C THR A 366 19.68 34.89 -11.96
N MET A 367 20.51 34.62 -10.95
CA MET A 367 20.23 33.72 -9.85
C MET A 367 19.51 34.47 -8.71
N SER A 368 18.88 33.73 -7.81
CA SER A 368 18.22 34.27 -6.62
C SER A 368 19.19 34.87 -5.61
N GLU A 369 20.45 34.43 -5.66
CA GLU A 369 21.52 34.89 -4.80
C GLU A 369 22.88 34.71 -5.48
N ALA A 370 23.94 35.12 -4.79
CA ALA A 370 25.30 35.00 -5.27
C ALA A 370 25.73 33.54 -5.44
N VAL A 371 26.33 33.20 -6.57
CA VAL A 371 26.84 31.85 -6.84
C VAL A 371 28.28 31.85 -7.33
N THR A 372 28.98 30.75 -7.09
CA THR A 372 30.34 30.47 -7.55
C THR A 372 30.32 29.28 -8.49
N VAL A 373 30.91 29.44 -9.68
CA VAL A 373 31.10 28.34 -10.64
C VAL A 373 32.51 27.78 -10.47
N ALA A 374 32.63 26.47 -10.25
CA ALA A 374 33.92 25.79 -10.08
C ALA A 374 33.92 24.40 -10.72
N GLY A 375 35.11 23.78 -10.89
CA GLY A 375 35.25 22.38 -11.27
C GLY A 375 35.00 22.01 -12.74
N GLY A 376 34.35 22.88 -13.52
CA GLY A 376 34.02 22.64 -14.93
C GLY A 376 33.66 23.91 -15.70
N THR A 377 33.06 23.76 -16.87
CA THR A 377 32.58 24.89 -17.71
C THR A 377 31.16 24.59 -18.15
N PRO A 378 30.15 25.14 -17.45
CA PRO A 378 28.75 24.87 -17.76
C PRO A 378 28.36 25.44 -19.12
N VAL A 379 27.29 24.91 -19.70
CA VAL A 379 26.73 25.34 -20.98
C VAL A 379 25.21 25.45 -20.92
N LEU A 380 24.65 26.34 -21.73
CA LEU A 380 23.22 26.34 -22.02
C LEU A 380 22.98 25.58 -23.31
N GLU A 381 22.05 24.63 -23.29
CA GLU A 381 21.62 23.90 -24.48
C GLU A 381 20.59 24.73 -25.25
N LEU A 382 20.75 24.84 -26.56
CA LEU A 382 19.92 25.67 -27.43
C LEU A 382 19.00 24.84 -28.34
N SER A 383 17.88 25.43 -28.78
CA SER A 383 16.86 24.76 -29.59
C SER A 383 17.33 24.31 -30.99
N ASP A 384 18.47 24.80 -31.47
CA ASP A 384 19.14 24.37 -32.69
C ASP A 384 20.18 23.25 -32.46
N ASN A 385 20.25 22.71 -31.25
CA ASN A 385 21.26 21.75 -30.76
C ASN A 385 22.67 22.34 -30.62
N ALA A 386 22.83 23.65 -30.72
CA ALA A 386 24.06 24.30 -30.33
C ALA A 386 24.12 24.52 -28.81
N VAL A 387 25.26 25.05 -28.35
CA VAL A 387 25.49 25.38 -26.95
C VAL A 387 25.98 26.83 -26.80
N ALA A 388 25.50 27.52 -25.78
CA ALA A 388 26.11 28.76 -25.32
C ALA A 388 27.11 28.46 -24.21
N GLU A 389 28.38 28.85 -24.39
CA GLU A 389 29.47 28.55 -23.47
C GLU A 389 29.54 29.58 -22.33
N PHE A 390 29.84 29.13 -21.11
CA PHE A 390 30.06 30.00 -19.97
C PHE A 390 31.27 30.93 -20.18
N ASP A 391 31.03 32.23 -20.04
CA ASP A 391 32.06 33.27 -20.16
C ASP A 391 32.42 33.83 -18.79
N ALA A 392 33.46 33.27 -18.18
CA ALA A 392 33.93 33.68 -16.85
C ALA A 392 34.41 35.15 -16.81
N ALA A 393 35.00 35.65 -17.89
CA ALA A 393 35.50 37.02 -17.95
C ALA A 393 34.36 38.04 -18.02
N ALA A 394 33.33 37.76 -18.83
CA ALA A 394 32.13 38.57 -18.93
C ALA A 394 31.30 38.53 -17.64
N THR A 395 31.20 37.35 -17.02
CA THR A 395 30.59 37.16 -15.70
C THR A 395 31.29 38.03 -14.66
N ALA A 396 32.61 37.96 -14.55
CA ALA A 396 33.38 38.80 -13.64
C ALA A 396 33.23 40.31 -13.93
N ALA A 397 33.11 40.69 -15.21
CA ALA A 397 32.93 42.07 -15.62
C ALA A 397 31.59 42.69 -15.18
N LEU A 398 30.56 41.87 -14.91
CA LEU A 398 29.29 42.37 -14.37
C LEU A 398 29.42 42.92 -12.95
N SER A 399 30.45 42.49 -12.19
CA SER A 399 30.62 42.84 -10.76
C SER A 399 29.36 42.55 -9.91
N ASP A 400 28.60 41.53 -10.31
CA ASP A 400 27.37 41.08 -9.66
C ASP A 400 27.45 39.55 -9.54
N PRO A 401 27.69 39.00 -8.34
CA PRO A 401 27.91 37.58 -8.15
C PRO A 401 26.64 36.74 -8.32
N ALA A 402 25.45 37.35 -8.46
CA ALA A 402 24.22 36.64 -8.75
C ALA A 402 23.98 36.46 -10.27
N ARG A 403 24.90 36.90 -11.13
CA ARG A 403 24.71 36.86 -12.59
C ARG A 403 25.78 36.04 -13.28
N LEU A 404 25.37 35.12 -14.14
CA LEU A 404 26.24 34.30 -14.98
C LEU A 404 26.05 34.66 -16.46
N VAL A 405 27.13 34.74 -17.21
CA VAL A 405 27.12 35.08 -18.63
C VAL A 405 27.49 33.86 -19.48
N PHE A 406 26.68 33.59 -20.50
CA PHE A 406 26.94 32.58 -21.52
C PHE A 406 26.92 33.23 -22.90
N ARG A 407 27.73 32.71 -23.83
CA ARG A 407 27.84 33.25 -25.19
C ARG A 407 27.71 32.16 -26.23
N TYR A 408 26.95 32.48 -27.26
CA TYR A 408 26.82 31.68 -28.46
C TYR A 408 27.18 32.53 -29.67
N THR A 409 28.05 32.02 -30.54
CA THR A 409 28.33 32.66 -31.83
C THR A 409 27.62 31.87 -32.91
N VAL A 410 26.72 32.51 -33.64
CA VAL A 410 25.97 31.89 -34.73
C VAL A 410 26.96 31.39 -35.79
N GLN A 411 26.92 30.11 -36.09
CA GLN A 411 27.70 29.43 -37.09
C GLN A 411 26.99 29.43 -38.45
N ALA A 412 27.77 29.19 -39.50
CA ALA A 412 27.21 29.00 -40.83
C ALA A 412 26.42 27.69 -40.88
N GLY A 413 25.11 27.79 -41.11
CA GLY A 413 24.21 26.64 -41.21
C GLY A 413 23.24 26.49 -40.03
N ASP A 414 23.37 27.31 -38.99
CA ASP A 414 22.42 27.31 -37.88
C ASP A 414 21.08 27.88 -38.35
N VAL A 415 20.00 27.18 -38.00
CA VAL A 415 18.64 27.52 -38.39
C VAL A 415 17.70 27.29 -37.21
N ALA A 416 17.21 28.38 -36.63
CA ALA A 416 16.10 28.40 -35.69
C ALA A 416 15.12 29.50 -36.09
N ALA A 417 13.82 29.26 -35.94
CA ALA A 417 12.82 30.30 -36.14
C ALA A 417 12.88 31.32 -34.98
N ASP A 418 12.96 30.79 -33.76
CA ASP A 418 13.25 31.51 -32.52
C ASP A 418 14.31 30.70 -31.76
N LEU A 419 15.44 31.33 -31.41
CA LEU A 419 16.46 30.67 -30.61
C LEU A 419 16.02 30.61 -29.15
N GLN A 420 15.97 29.41 -28.57
CA GLN A 420 15.52 29.19 -27.19
C GLN A 420 16.59 28.43 -26.40
N VAL A 421 16.66 28.69 -25.10
CA VAL A 421 17.40 27.83 -24.17
C VAL A 421 16.49 26.70 -23.74
N VAL A 422 16.93 25.46 -23.94
CA VAL A 422 16.16 24.24 -23.67
C VAL A 422 16.74 23.41 -22.52
N GLY A 423 17.95 23.74 -22.07
CA GLY A 423 18.63 23.01 -20.99
C GLY A 423 19.79 23.78 -20.40
N PHE A 424 20.22 23.34 -19.22
CA PHE A 424 21.42 23.80 -18.53
C PHE A 424 22.24 22.57 -18.15
N ASP A 425 23.36 22.37 -18.83
CA ASP A 425 24.30 21.29 -18.51
C ASP A 425 25.46 21.87 -17.70
N THR A 426 25.66 21.35 -16.49
CA THR A 426 26.77 21.79 -15.65
C THR A 426 28.12 21.36 -16.21
N ASN A 427 28.16 20.33 -17.06
CA ASN A 427 29.36 19.81 -17.71
C ASN A 427 30.51 19.62 -16.69
N GLY A 428 30.17 18.98 -15.55
CA GLY A 428 31.07 18.71 -14.44
C GLY A 428 31.36 19.91 -13.53
N ALA A 429 30.72 21.07 -13.74
CA ALA A 429 30.82 22.21 -12.85
C ALA A 429 29.92 22.06 -11.61
N THR A 430 30.34 22.68 -10.50
CA THR A 430 29.49 23.00 -9.36
C THR A 430 29.08 24.46 -9.46
N ILE A 431 27.82 24.76 -9.16
CA ILE A 431 27.30 26.12 -9.08
C ILE A 431 26.69 26.26 -7.69
N THR A 432 27.43 26.88 -6.78
CA THR A 432 27.06 26.89 -5.36
C THR A 432 27.03 28.29 -4.77
N ASP A 433 26.24 28.50 -3.72
CA ASP A 433 26.32 29.72 -2.91
C ASP A 433 27.61 29.81 -2.07
N SER A 434 27.69 30.81 -1.19
CA SER A 434 28.81 30.99 -0.26
C SER A 434 28.92 29.92 0.82
N ASP A 435 27.85 29.20 1.10
CA ASP A 435 27.80 28.12 2.08
C ASP A 435 28.07 26.74 1.44
N GLY A 436 28.24 26.69 0.12
CA GLY A 436 28.56 25.50 -0.64
C GLY A 436 27.35 24.68 -1.06
N ARG A 437 26.15 25.27 -1.05
CA ARG A 437 24.89 24.60 -1.43
C ARG A 437 24.69 24.66 -2.93
N ASP A 438 24.32 23.54 -3.54
CA ASP A 438 24.13 23.45 -5.00
C ASP A 438 22.89 24.23 -5.45
N ALA A 439 23.05 24.96 -6.55
CA ALA A 439 21.98 25.69 -7.20
C ALA A 439 21.00 24.75 -7.92
N TYR A 440 19.72 25.07 -7.84
CA TYR A 440 18.67 24.46 -8.64
C TYR A 440 18.57 25.15 -10.01
N LEU A 441 18.91 24.42 -11.06
CA LEU A 441 19.17 24.96 -12.41
C LEU A 441 18.06 24.64 -13.42
N SER A 442 16.87 24.22 -12.98
CA SER A 442 15.77 23.98 -13.91
C SER A 442 15.49 25.24 -14.72
N VAL A 443 15.56 25.14 -16.05
CA VAL A 443 15.51 26.32 -16.91
C VAL A 443 14.06 26.69 -17.20
N PHE A 444 13.68 27.92 -16.88
CA PHE A 444 12.49 28.54 -17.45
C PHE A 444 12.70 28.76 -18.95
N THR A 445 11.73 28.37 -19.77
CA THR A 445 11.72 28.76 -21.19
C THR A 445 11.75 30.28 -21.30
N VAL A 446 12.84 30.83 -21.84
CA VAL A 446 12.92 32.26 -22.17
C VAL A 446 12.06 32.49 -23.42
N PRO A 447 11.21 33.53 -23.47
CA PRO A 447 10.56 33.94 -24.71
C PRO A 447 11.64 34.16 -25.79
N GLY A 448 11.45 33.56 -26.96
CA GLY A 448 12.43 33.54 -28.03
C GLY A 448 12.94 34.93 -28.43
N THR A 449 14.22 35.00 -28.81
CA THR A 449 14.82 36.15 -29.50
C THR A 449 14.79 35.97 -31.01
#